data_AF-A0A420ZB85-F1
#
_entry.id   AF-A0A420ZB85-F1
#
_cell.length_a   1.000
_cell.length_b   1.000
_cell.length_c   1.000
_cell.angle_alpha   90.00
_cell.angle_beta   90.00
_cell.angle_gamma   90.00
#
_symmetry.space_group_name_H-M   'P 1'
#
loop_
_entity.id
_entity.type
_entity.pdbx_description
1 polymer ?
#
loop_
_entity_poly.entity_id
_entity_poly.type
_entity_poly.pdbx_seq_one_letter_code
_entity_poly.pdbx_strand_id
1 'polypeptide(L)'
;MRTNLQQAYMAGRWDALSDPFVSDVFPYLQYIAVMDANTRPSHAAMDGFTAPRDDPEWDTWYPPNGYNCRCDVFEIDKWEAKGITPDSPRGVMPDPGFEFNAAANWINI
;
A
#
# COMPACT_ATOMS: atom_id res chain seq x y z
N MET A 1 -3.35 -20.65 -1.50
CA MET A 1 -2.03 -20.00 -1.40
C MET A 1 -2.10 -18.64 -2.09
N ARG A 2 -2.65 -17.61 -1.41
CA ARG A 2 -2.90 -16.28 -1.99
C ARG A 2 -1.90 -15.23 -1.49
N THR A 3 -1.54 -15.27 -0.20
CA THR A 3 -0.62 -14.30 0.40
C THR A 3 0.74 -14.27 -0.29
N ASN A 4 1.39 -15.41 -0.52
CA ASN A 4 2.73 -15.43 -1.14
C ASN A 4 2.72 -14.87 -2.57
N LEU A 5 1.68 -15.16 -3.36
CA LEU A 5 1.57 -14.63 -4.72
C LEU A 5 1.31 -13.11 -4.70
N GLN A 6 0.47 -12.63 -3.78
CA GLN A 6 0.25 -11.20 -3.63
C GLN A 6 1.50 -10.49 -3.11
N GLN A 7 2.21 -11.06 -2.13
CA GLN A 7 3.51 -10.57 -1.69
C GLN A 7 4.46 -10.43 -2.86
N ALA A 8 4.59 -11.46 -3.70
CA ALA A 8 5.36 -11.54 -4.96
C ALA A 8 4.90 -10.60 -6.08
N TYR A 9 3.68 -10.07 -6.01
CA TYR A 9 3.16 -9.09 -6.96
C TYR A 9 3.33 -7.64 -6.48
N MET A 10 3.21 -7.39 -5.17
CA MET A 10 3.38 -6.06 -4.56
C MET A 10 4.85 -5.59 -4.54
N ALA A 11 5.78 -6.40 -4.05
CA ALA A 11 6.96 -6.76 -4.81
C ALA A 11 7.62 -5.86 -5.87
N GLY A 12 7.54 -6.32 -7.13
CA GLY A 12 7.97 -5.70 -8.35
C GLY A 12 7.19 -4.42 -8.61
N ARG A 13 6.01 -4.21 -8.00
CA ARG A 13 5.43 -2.87 -8.00
C ARG A 13 6.24 -1.93 -7.13
N TRP A 14 6.58 -2.31 -5.90
CA TRP A 14 7.48 -1.54 -5.02
C TRP A 14 8.86 -1.30 -5.66
N ASP A 15 9.42 -2.31 -6.31
CA ASP A 15 10.69 -2.20 -7.04
C ASP A 15 10.58 -1.28 -8.27
N ALA A 16 9.55 -1.45 -9.11
CA ALA A 16 9.32 -0.58 -10.28
C ALA A 16 9.04 0.87 -9.86
N LEU A 17 8.33 1.03 -8.75
CA LEU A 17 8.14 2.30 -8.09
C LEU A 17 9.52 2.89 -7.78
N SER A 18 10.49 2.16 -7.22
CA SER A 18 11.81 2.71 -6.84
C SER A 18 12.59 3.44 -7.95
N ASP A 19 12.23 3.22 -9.23
CA ASP A 19 12.76 3.96 -10.37
C ASP A 19 12.44 5.49 -10.27
N PRO A 20 13.46 6.37 -10.35
CA PRO A 20 13.27 7.82 -10.28
C PRO A 20 12.35 8.43 -11.33
N PHE A 21 12.26 7.82 -12.52
CA PHE A 21 11.34 8.28 -13.55
C PHE A 21 9.88 7.95 -13.17
N VAL A 22 9.66 6.76 -12.61
CA VAL A 22 8.33 6.34 -12.14
C VAL A 22 7.88 7.21 -10.98
N SER A 23 8.77 7.52 -10.03
CA SER A 23 8.42 8.39 -8.89
C SER A 23 8.09 9.84 -9.28
N ASP A 24 8.72 10.41 -10.32
CA ASP A 24 8.34 11.74 -10.85
C ASP A 24 6.94 11.74 -11.47
N VAL A 25 6.59 10.66 -12.18
CA VAL A 25 5.29 10.53 -12.84
C VAL A 25 4.19 10.23 -11.83
N PHE A 26 4.48 9.40 -10.83
CA PHE A 26 3.54 8.91 -9.82
C PHE A 26 4.00 9.26 -8.39
N PRO A 27 3.84 10.53 -7.97
CA PRO A 27 4.34 11.00 -6.68
C PRO A 27 3.51 10.54 -5.48
N TYR A 28 2.30 10.05 -5.68
CA TYR A 28 1.36 9.67 -4.63
C TYR A 28 0.87 8.23 -4.81
N LEU A 29 0.49 7.62 -3.69
CA LEU A 29 -0.18 6.32 -3.65
C LEU A 29 -1.53 6.47 -2.93
N GLN A 30 -2.50 5.68 -3.35
CA GLN A 30 -3.76 5.48 -2.61
C GLN A 30 -3.94 4.02 -2.25
N TYR A 31 -4.25 3.77 -0.98
CA TYR A 31 -4.62 2.45 -0.49
C TYR A 31 -6.05 2.11 -0.90
N ILE A 32 -6.27 0.93 -1.46
CA ILE A 32 -7.60 0.46 -1.86
C ILE A 32 -7.89 -0.90 -1.22
N ALA A 33 -8.98 -0.96 -0.48
CA ALA A 33 -9.57 -2.19 0.04
C ALA A 33 -10.71 -2.67 -0.88
N VAL A 34 -10.96 -3.98 -0.93
CA VAL A 34 -12.06 -4.55 -1.75
C VAL A 34 -13.45 -4.24 -1.19
N MET A 35 -13.53 -3.72 0.04
CA MET A 35 -14.77 -3.26 0.69
C MET A 35 -15.96 -4.24 0.60
N ASP A 36 -15.70 -5.54 0.76
CA ASP A 36 -16.76 -6.56 0.88
C ASP A 36 -16.86 -7.11 2.31
N ALA A 37 -17.78 -8.07 2.52
CA ALA A 37 -18.03 -8.66 3.83
C ALA A 37 -16.81 -9.35 4.48
N ASN A 38 -15.75 -9.64 3.72
CA ASN A 38 -14.52 -10.25 4.23
C ASN A 38 -13.40 -9.23 4.46
N THR A 39 -13.61 -7.94 4.15
CA THR A 39 -12.66 -6.88 4.46
C THR A 39 -12.65 -6.64 5.97
N ARG A 40 -11.46 -6.73 6.58
CA ARG A 40 -11.31 -6.53 8.02
C ARG A 40 -11.50 -5.05 8.39
N PRO A 41 -12.00 -4.73 9.59
CA PRO A 41 -12.29 -3.34 9.97
C PRO A 41 -11.11 -2.38 9.83
N SER A 42 -9.90 -2.79 10.22
CA SER A 42 -8.71 -1.92 10.07
C SER A 42 -8.35 -1.67 8.59
N HIS A 43 -8.53 -2.67 7.72
CA HIS A 43 -8.27 -2.54 6.29
C HIS A 43 -9.32 -1.64 5.63
N ALA A 44 -10.59 -1.78 6.01
CA ALA A 44 -11.67 -0.90 5.56
C ALA A 44 -11.46 0.54 6.06
N ALA A 45 -10.99 0.70 7.30
CA ALA A 45 -10.64 2.00 7.85
C ALA A 45 -9.44 2.64 7.14
N MET A 46 -8.60 1.86 6.45
CA MET A 46 -7.49 2.37 5.64
C MET A 46 -7.89 2.71 4.20
N ASP A 47 -9.08 2.29 3.76
CA ASP A 47 -9.53 2.47 2.38
C ASP A 47 -9.56 3.94 1.94
N GLY A 48 -8.99 4.21 0.77
CA GLY A 48 -8.85 5.55 0.21
C GLY A 48 -7.75 6.40 0.84
N PHE A 49 -6.94 5.86 1.77
CA PHE A 49 -5.83 6.61 2.34
C PHE A 49 -4.85 7.01 1.26
N THR A 50 -4.64 8.31 1.10
CA THR A 50 -3.79 8.85 0.04
C THR A 50 -2.67 9.68 0.62
N ALA A 51 -1.43 9.33 0.30
CA ALA A 51 -0.25 10.02 0.81
C ALA A 51 0.87 10.05 -0.24
N PRO A 52 1.85 10.95 -0.09
CA PRO A 52 3.09 10.90 -0.86
C PRO A 52 3.68 9.51 -0.78
N ARG A 53 4.33 9.07 -1.83
CA ARG A 53 4.84 7.71 -1.88
C ARG A 53 5.97 7.42 -0.88
N ASP A 54 6.72 8.43 -0.50
CA ASP A 54 7.76 8.37 0.53
C ASP A 54 7.22 8.58 1.96
N ASP A 55 5.90 8.65 2.12
CA ASP A 55 5.27 8.75 3.42
C ASP A 55 5.55 7.50 4.27
N PRO A 56 5.94 7.66 5.56
CA PRO A 56 6.27 6.53 6.44
C PRO A 56 5.10 5.57 6.68
N GLU A 57 3.85 5.97 6.42
CA GLU A 57 2.72 5.04 6.53
C GLU A 57 2.88 3.83 5.60
N TRP A 58 3.57 3.98 4.44
CA TRP A 58 3.84 2.89 3.51
C TRP A 58 4.86 1.88 4.02
N ASP A 59 5.67 2.22 5.03
CA ASP A 59 6.53 1.25 5.71
C ASP A 59 5.72 0.23 6.53
N THR A 60 4.43 0.49 6.74
CA THR A 60 3.53 -0.37 7.51
C THR A 60 2.35 -0.89 6.67
N TRP A 61 1.79 -0.05 5.79
CA TRP A 61 0.52 -0.32 5.10
C TRP A 61 0.65 -0.71 3.63
N TYR A 62 1.87 -0.86 3.10
CA TYR A 62 2.04 -1.37 1.73
C TYR A 62 1.70 -2.87 1.68
N PRO A 63 0.69 -3.29 0.89
CA PRO A 63 0.17 -4.66 0.91
C PRO A 63 1.22 -5.75 0.64
N PRO A 64 0.98 -6.98 1.15
CA PRO A 64 -0.20 -7.39 1.91
C PRO A 64 -0.09 -7.13 3.42
N ASN A 65 -1.20 -6.67 3.98
CA ASN A 65 -1.34 -6.30 5.40
C ASN A 65 -2.01 -7.39 6.24
N GLY A 66 -1.90 -8.64 5.78
CA GLY A 66 -2.65 -9.76 6.35
C GLY A 66 -2.69 -11.05 5.52
N TYR A 67 -2.96 -12.17 6.19
CA TYR A 67 -3.25 -13.42 5.48
C TYR A 67 -4.55 -13.32 4.67
N ASN A 68 -4.49 -13.76 3.41
CA ASN A 68 -5.58 -13.64 2.43
C ASN A 68 -6.10 -12.21 2.26
N CYS A 69 -5.26 -11.19 2.54
CA CYS A 69 -5.54 -9.82 2.17
C CYS A 69 -5.86 -9.75 0.65
N ARG A 70 -6.61 -8.73 0.23
CA ARG A 70 -6.87 -8.43 -1.18
C ARG A 70 -6.78 -6.93 -1.47
N CYS A 71 -6.28 -6.17 -0.50
CA CYS A 71 -6.06 -4.76 -0.65
C CYS A 71 -4.87 -4.52 -1.59
N ASP A 72 -4.88 -3.36 -2.21
CA ASP A 72 -3.92 -2.94 -3.21
C ASP A 72 -3.52 -1.48 -2.97
N VAL A 73 -2.53 -1.01 -3.73
CA VAL A 73 -2.22 0.41 -3.88
C VAL A 73 -2.46 0.82 -5.32
N PHE A 74 -2.90 2.06 -5.53
CA PHE A 74 -2.96 2.69 -6.84
C PHE A 74 -1.99 3.86 -6.89
N GLU A 75 -1.21 3.93 -7.96
CA GLU A 75 -0.37 5.07 -8.27
C GLU A 75 -1.24 6.24 -8.75
N ILE A 76 -1.02 7.41 -8.17
CA ILE A 76 -1.67 8.64 -8.61
C ILE A 76 -0.65 9.47 -9.38
N ASP A 77 -1.02 9.88 -10.59
CA ASP A 77 -0.13 10.67 -11.43
C ASP A 77 -0.01 12.12 -10.95
N LYS A 78 1.07 12.79 -11.38
CA LYS A 78 1.38 14.16 -10.97
C LYS A 78 0.36 15.21 -11.38
N TRP A 79 -0.55 14.93 -12.30
CA TRP A 79 -1.60 15.86 -12.72
C TRP A 79 -2.80 15.75 -11.78
N GLU A 80 -3.19 14.53 -11.44
CA GLU A 80 -4.22 14.25 -10.44
C GLU A 80 -3.79 14.72 -9.04
N ALA A 81 -2.51 14.51 -8.70
CA ALA A 81 -1.94 14.90 -7.40
C ALA A 81 -2.02 16.40 -7.08
N LYS A 82 -2.15 17.29 -8.08
CA LYS A 82 -2.19 18.75 -7.86
C LYS A 82 -3.36 19.22 -7.00
N GLY A 83 -4.43 18.44 -6.92
CA GLY A 83 -5.60 18.73 -6.10
C GLY A 83 -5.66 17.95 -4.79
N ILE A 84 -4.68 17.10 -4.51
CA ILE A 84 -4.71 16.18 -3.38
C ILE A 84 -4.04 16.83 -2.17
N THR A 85 -4.70 16.71 -1.02
CA THR A 85 -4.06 16.93 0.28
C THR A 85 -3.75 15.54 0.85
N PRO A 86 -2.49 15.26 1.27
CA PRO A 86 -2.17 14.04 1.97
C PRO A 86 -3.10 13.81 3.16
N ASP A 87 -3.55 12.58 3.34
CA ASP A 87 -4.28 12.18 4.53
C ASP A 87 -3.37 12.18 5.76
N SER A 88 -3.95 12.40 6.93
CA SER A 88 -3.25 12.13 8.20
C SER A 88 -3.26 10.63 8.50
N PRO A 89 -2.25 10.11 9.23
CA PRO A 89 -2.24 8.72 9.67
C PRO A 89 -3.54 8.35 10.37
N ARG A 90 -4.14 7.23 9.96
CA ARG A 90 -5.48 6.84 10.43
C ARG A 90 -5.48 6.19 11.81
N GLY A 91 -4.30 5.91 12.37
CA GLY A 91 -4.16 5.34 13.72
C GLY A 91 -4.69 3.91 13.84
N VAL A 92 -4.84 3.21 12.71
CA VAL A 92 -5.16 1.78 12.65
C VAL A 92 -3.91 1.00 12.30
N MET A 93 -3.89 -0.30 12.63
CA MET A 93 -2.77 -1.19 12.31
C MET A 93 -3.18 -2.32 11.36
N PRO A 94 -2.24 -2.84 10.55
CA PRO A 94 -2.38 -4.10 9.84
C PRO A 94 -2.72 -5.26 10.78
N ASP A 95 -2.92 -6.44 10.19
CA ASP A 95 -3.05 -7.65 10.99
C ASP A 95 -1.77 -7.94 11.78
N PRO A 96 -1.87 -8.58 12.97
CA PRO A 96 -0.70 -9.01 13.73
C PRO A 96 0.30 -9.82 12.90
N GLY A 97 1.57 -9.41 12.91
CA GLY A 97 2.65 -10.01 12.12
C GLY A 97 2.77 -9.48 10.68
N PHE A 98 2.04 -8.43 10.33
CA PHE A 98 2.11 -7.71 9.05
C PHE A 98 2.35 -6.21 9.23
N GLU A 99 2.84 -5.78 10.39
CA GLU A 99 3.12 -4.37 10.71
C GLU A 99 4.45 -3.89 10.09
N PHE A 100 4.66 -4.22 8.83
CA PHE A 100 5.83 -3.85 8.04
C PHE A 100 5.53 -3.95 6.55
N ASN A 101 6.30 -3.24 5.73
CA ASN A 101 6.23 -3.32 4.29
C ASN A 101 6.79 -4.68 3.83
N ALA A 102 5.87 -5.62 3.63
CA ALA A 102 6.17 -6.96 3.15
C ALA A 102 6.58 -6.99 1.66
N ALA A 103 6.41 -5.89 0.91
CA ALA A 103 6.89 -5.73 -0.46
C ALA A 103 8.36 -5.28 -0.54
N ALA A 104 8.86 -4.57 0.48
CA ALA A 104 10.24 -4.08 0.52
C ALA A 104 11.23 -5.13 1.08
N ASN A 105 10.77 -6.03 1.95
CA ASN A 105 11.63 -6.92 2.75
C ASN A 105 11.78 -8.34 2.19
N TRP A 106 11.85 -8.45 0.88
CA TRP A 106 11.73 -9.68 0.11
C TRP A 106 12.87 -10.70 0.19
N ILE A 107 14.01 -10.28 0.71
CA ILE A 107 15.26 -11.04 0.62
C ILE A 107 15.44 -12.02 1.81
N ASN A 108 14.48 -12.13 2.75
CA ASN A 108 14.67 -12.94 3.97
C ASN A 108 13.55 -13.96 4.28
N ILE A 109 12.97 -14.64 3.27
CA ILE A 109 12.16 -15.86 3.48
C ILE A 109 12.72 -17.02 2.65
#